data_AF-A0A496RWL2-F1
#
_entry.id   AF-A0A496RWL2-F1
#
_cell.length_a   1.000
_cell.length_b   1.000
_cell.length_c   1.000
_cell.angle_alpha   90.00
_cell.angle_beta   90.00
_cell.angle_gamma   90.00
#
_symmetry.space_group_name_H-M   'P 1'
#
loop_
_entity.id
_entity.type
_entity.pdbx_description
1 polymer ?
#
loop_
_entity_poly.entity_id
_entity_poly.type
_entity_poly.pdbx_seq_one_letter_code
_entity_poly.pdbx_strand_id
1 'polypeptide(L)'
;MATTVLFSRDEREKVYWISSLIGSTNGTIFSVTFIKRTTGEERKMVCRTGVKKGVKGVGMSYDPKEKDLIVVFDMQKRGFRMIPLENVKELKIKGHKYLIK
;
A
#
# COMPACT_ATOMS: atom_id res chain seq x y z
N MET A 1 -13.98 -14.28 -13.28
CA MET A 1 -12.62 -14.31 -13.84
C MET A 1 -11.84 -13.14 -13.25
N ALA A 2 -10.67 -13.37 -12.66
CA ALA A 2 -9.83 -12.29 -12.15
C ALA A 2 -8.94 -11.76 -13.30
N THR A 3 -9.37 -10.69 -13.94
CA THR A 3 -8.59 -10.03 -15.00
C THR A 3 -7.25 -9.57 -14.43
N THR A 4 -6.17 -10.19 -14.91
CA THR A 4 -4.80 -9.80 -14.55
C THR A 4 -4.31 -8.82 -15.62
N VAL A 5 -4.09 -7.57 -15.22
CA VAL A 5 -3.62 -6.50 -16.11
C VAL A 5 -2.09 -6.41 -15.96
N LEU A 6 -1.35 -6.70 -17.02
CA LEU A 6 0.12 -6.61 -17.08
C LEU A 6 0.50 -5.39 -17.93
N PHE A 7 1.10 -4.37 -17.31
CA PHE A 7 1.64 -3.18 -17.98
C PHE A 7 3.04 -2.90 -17.42
N SER A 8 4.04 -2.73 -18.29
CA SER A 8 5.34 -2.18 -17.91
C SER A 8 5.23 -0.65 -17.84
N ARG A 9 5.49 -0.08 -16.65
CA ARG A 9 5.50 1.36 -16.38
C ARG A 9 6.89 1.74 -15.88
N ASP A 10 7.35 2.95 -16.18
CA ASP A 10 8.52 3.55 -15.52
C ASP A 10 8.37 3.50 -13.98
N GLU A 11 9.46 3.47 -13.21
CA GLU A 11 9.39 3.31 -11.74
C GLU A 11 8.51 4.37 -11.08
N ARG A 12 8.56 5.63 -11.55
CA ARG A 12 7.72 6.69 -10.98
C ARG A 12 6.25 6.55 -11.34
N GLU A 13 5.95 6.13 -12.56
CA GLU A 13 4.58 5.84 -12.98
C GLU A 13 3.99 4.64 -12.24
N LYS A 14 4.80 3.62 -11.94
CA LYS A 14 4.43 2.48 -11.12
C LYS A 14 4.05 2.92 -9.71
N VAL A 15 4.91 3.69 -9.04
CA VAL A 15 4.63 4.22 -7.70
C VAL A 15 3.35 5.06 -7.69
N TYR A 16 3.21 5.98 -8.66
CA TYR A 16 2.03 6.82 -8.78
C TYR A 16 0.74 6.01 -8.97
N TRP A 17 0.80 4.98 -9.82
CA TRP A 17 -0.35 4.11 -10.07
C TRP A 17 -0.77 3.31 -8.84
N ILE A 18 0.20 2.75 -8.12
CA ILE A 18 -0.04 2.00 -6.88
C ILE A 18 -0.67 2.93 -5.83
N SER A 19 -0.12 4.12 -5.66
CA SER A 19 -0.68 5.16 -4.78
C SER A 19 -2.12 5.49 -5.15
N SER A 20 -2.39 5.69 -6.44
CA SER A 20 -3.72 5.99 -6.97
C SER A 20 -4.71 4.83 -6.74
N LEU A 21 -4.29 3.59 -6.97
CA LEU A 21 -5.09 2.40 -6.68
C LEU A 21 -5.45 2.30 -5.20
N ILE A 22 -4.48 2.48 -4.31
CA ILE A 22 -4.73 2.46 -2.86
C ILE A 22 -5.64 3.62 -2.46
N GLY A 23 -5.44 4.83 -3.01
CA GLY A 23 -6.32 5.97 -2.80
C GLY A 23 -7.77 5.69 -3.23
N SER A 24 -7.96 5.01 -4.37
CA SER A 24 -9.27 4.63 -4.89
C SER A 24 -10.06 3.66 -4.01
N THR A 25 -9.40 3.02 -3.02
CA THR A 25 -10.09 2.15 -2.05
C THR A 25 -11.04 2.93 -1.16
N ASN A 26 -10.83 4.24 -0.97
CA ASN A 26 -11.63 5.12 -0.12
C ASN A 26 -11.92 4.52 1.27
N GLY A 27 -10.89 3.95 1.92
CA GLY A 27 -10.99 3.34 3.24
C GLY A 27 -11.58 1.93 3.27
N THR A 28 -11.86 1.33 2.11
CA THR A 28 -12.19 -0.10 1.98
C THR A 28 -10.99 -0.95 2.32
N ILE A 29 -11.24 -2.16 2.84
CA ILE A 29 -10.19 -3.13 3.17
C ILE A 29 -9.58 -3.70 1.88
N PHE A 30 -8.26 -3.78 1.84
CA PHE A 30 -7.49 -4.40 0.77
C PHE A 30 -6.32 -5.21 1.33
N SER A 31 -5.78 -6.12 0.53
CA SER A 31 -4.54 -6.83 0.87
C SER A 31 -3.40 -6.39 -0.01
N VAL A 32 -2.21 -6.30 0.57
CA VAL A 32 -0.97 -5.95 -0.13
C VAL A 32 0.10 -6.98 0.19
N THR A 33 0.91 -7.30 -0.82
CA THR A 33 2.17 -8.03 -0.67
C THR A 33 3.31 -7.17 -1.17
N PHE A 34 4.35 -6.98 -0.36
CA PHE A 34 5.51 -6.16 -0.68
C PHE A 34 6.79 -6.72 -0.05
N ILE A 35 7.95 -6.28 -0.55
CA ILE A 35 9.25 -6.59 0.06
C ILE A 35 9.59 -5.55 1.12
N LYS A 36 9.87 -5.99 2.35
CA LYS A 36 10.25 -5.09 3.44
C LYS A 36 11.65 -4.54 3.20
N ARG A 37 11.81 -3.21 3.07
CA ARG A 37 13.11 -2.55 2.87
C ARG A 37 14.21 -3.01 3.84
N THR A 38 13.89 -3.18 5.12
CA THR A 38 14.92 -3.46 6.14
C THR A 38 15.41 -4.90 6.17
N THR A 39 14.57 -5.88 5.80
CA THR A 39 14.92 -7.32 5.93
C THR A 39 14.95 -8.05 4.59
N GLY A 40 14.42 -7.46 3.51
CA GLY A 40 14.28 -8.13 2.22
C GLY A 40 13.17 -9.20 2.17
N GLU A 41 12.47 -9.43 3.28
CA GLU A 41 11.42 -10.44 3.37
C GLU A 41 10.13 -10.00 2.68
N GLU A 42 9.45 -10.97 2.07
CA GLU A 42 8.10 -10.76 1.57
C GLU A 42 7.11 -10.68 2.73
N ARG A 43 6.30 -9.63 2.73
CA ARG A 43 5.26 -9.42 3.72
C ARG A 43 3.92 -9.24 3.04
N LYS A 44 2.95 -10.01 3.51
CA LYS A 44 1.53 -9.88 3.16
C LYS A 44 0.75 -9.35 4.34
N MET A 45 -0.11 -8.36 4.13
CA MET A 45 -1.00 -7.84 5.17
C MET A 45 -2.35 -7.37 4.62
N VAL A 46 -3.35 -7.30 5.51
CA VAL A 46 -4.69 -6.79 5.24
C VAL A 46 -4.84 -5.43 5.93
N CYS A 47 -5.15 -4.40 5.16
CA CYS A 47 -5.10 -3.02 5.63
C CYS A 47 -6.21 -2.15 5.03
N ARG A 48 -6.37 -0.94 5.56
CA ARG A 48 -7.29 0.08 5.06
C ARG A 48 -6.73 1.48 5.27
N THR A 49 -7.20 2.43 4.47
CA THR A 49 -6.89 3.86 4.61
C THR A 49 -7.96 4.59 5.43
N GLY A 50 -7.72 5.86 5.77
CA GLY A 50 -8.72 6.75 6.37
C GLY A 50 -9.05 6.50 7.86
N VAL A 51 -8.31 5.63 8.56
CA VAL A 51 -8.51 5.41 9.99
C VAL A 51 -7.99 6.62 10.77
N LYS A 52 -8.88 7.27 11.53
CA LYS A 52 -8.56 8.42 12.40
C LYS A 52 -8.36 8.03 13.86
N LYS A 53 -8.94 6.90 14.30
CA LYS A 53 -8.81 6.42 15.68
C LYS A 53 -7.35 6.08 15.99
N GLY A 54 -6.79 6.70 17.03
CA GLY A 54 -5.39 6.52 17.44
C GLY A 54 -4.39 7.49 16.78
N VAL A 55 -4.85 8.40 15.93
CA VAL A 55 -4.00 9.49 15.41
C VAL A 55 -3.85 10.56 16.48
N LYS A 56 -2.61 10.93 16.82
CA LYS A 56 -2.28 11.87 17.90
C LYS A 56 -2.35 13.36 17.50
N GLY A 57 -2.58 13.68 16.23
CA GLY A 57 -2.68 15.06 15.74
C GLY A 57 -1.35 15.83 15.61
N VAL A 58 -0.23 15.28 16.11
CA VAL A 58 1.10 15.93 16.05
C VAL A 58 1.81 15.80 14.70
N GLY A 59 1.24 15.08 13.74
CA GLY A 59 1.86 14.83 12.43
C GLY A 59 3.09 13.91 12.51
N MET A 60 3.75 13.72 11.37
CA MET A 60 5.05 13.05 11.26
C MET A 60 6.15 14.10 11.06
N SER A 61 7.38 13.80 11.50
CA SER A 61 8.54 14.70 11.33
C SER A 61 9.06 14.79 9.89
N TYR A 62 8.53 13.95 8.99
CA TYR A 62 8.86 13.92 7.56
C TYR A 62 7.59 13.61 6.77
N ASP A 63 7.57 13.97 5.49
CA ASP A 63 6.50 13.56 4.58
C ASP A 63 6.76 12.12 4.08
N PRO A 64 5.89 11.15 4.38
CA PRO A 64 6.02 9.79 3.86
C PRO A 64 6.02 9.73 2.32
N LYS A 65 5.34 10.67 1.64
CA LYS A 65 5.25 10.70 0.17
C LYS A 65 6.59 10.93 -0.49
N GLU A 66 7.46 11.77 0.10
CA GLU A 66 8.82 12.00 -0.40
C GLU A 66 9.70 10.75 -0.35
N LYS A 67 9.27 9.72 0.40
CA LYS A 67 9.95 8.45 0.55
C LYS A 67 9.21 7.29 -0.11
N ASP A 68 8.21 7.58 -0.95
CA ASP A 68 7.31 6.61 -1.57
C ASP A 68 6.66 5.66 -0.54
N LEU A 69 6.32 6.21 0.62
CA LEU A 69 5.66 5.49 1.70
C LEU A 69 4.20 5.91 1.79
N ILE A 70 3.30 4.93 1.92
CA ILE A 70 1.90 5.18 2.27
C ILE A 70 1.59 4.66 3.66
N VAL A 71 0.97 5.50 4.49
CA VAL A 71 0.50 5.13 5.83
C VAL A 71 -0.85 4.46 5.71
N VAL A 72 -0.95 3.26 6.27
CA VAL A 72 -2.19 2.47 6.29
C VAL A 72 -2.42 1.92 7.70
N PHE A 73 -3.66 1.55 7.99
CA PHE A 73 -3.98 0.82 9.21
C PHE A 73 -4.01 -0.68 8.92
N ASP A 74 -3.13 -1.43 9.57
CA ASP A 74 -3.09 -2.89 9.53
C ASP A 74 -4.18 -3.45 10.45
N MET A 75 -5.12 -4.18 9.85
CA MET A 75 -6.29 -4.70 10.55
C MET A 75 -5.92 -5.89 11.47
N GLN A 76 -4.88 -6.64 11.14
CA GLN A 76 -4.43 -7.80 11.90
C GLN A 76 -3.63 -7.37 13.13
N LYS A 77 -2.76 -6.37 12.97
CA LYS A 77 -1.94 -5.83 14.07
C LYS A 77 -2.59 -4.67 14.80
N ARG A 78 -3.75 -4.20 14.31
CA ARG A 78 -4.53 -3.09 14.88
C ARG A 78 -3.70 -1.82 15.10
N GLY A 79 -2.88 -1.47 14.11
CA GLY A 79 -1.96 -0.35 14.22
C GLY A 79 -1.57 0.24 12.87
N PHE A 80 -1.07 1.47 12.90
CA PHE A 80 -0.56 2.14 11.71
C PHE A 80 0.77 1.52 11.27
N ARG A 81 0.87 1.25 9.96
CA ARG A 81 2.07 0.74 9.30
C ARG A 81 2.31 1.52 8.01
N MET A 82 3.52 1.38 7.48
CA MET A 82 3.91 1.96 6.21
C MET A 82 4.12 0.87 5.17
N ILE A 83 3.69 1.16 3.95
CA ILE A 83 3.99 0.32 2.77
C ILE A 83 4.97 1.11 1.89
N PRO A 84 6.15 0.56 1.58
CA PRO A 84 7.02 1.05 0.51
C PRO A 84 6.41 0.73 -0.86
N LEU A 85 6.01 1.75 -1.61
CA LEU A 85 5.26 1.61 -2.85
C LEU A 85 6.09 1.00 -3.99
N GLU A 86 7.39 1.28 -4.04
CA GLU A 86 8.31 0.78 -5.05
C GLU A 86 8.48 -0.75 -4.98
N ASN A 87 8.33 -1.31 -3.78
CA ASN A 87 8.54 -2.74 -3.49
C ASN A 87 7.24 -3.56 -3.45
N VAL A 88 6.11 -3.00 -3.88
CA VAL A 88 4.84 -3.72 -3.94
C VAL A 88 4.85 -4.72 -5.09
N LYS A 89 4.51 -5.97 -4.78
CA LYS A 89 4.39 -7.07 -5.76
C LYS A 89 2.94 -7.41 -6.11
N GLU A 90 2.03 -7.27 -5.14
CA GLU A 90 0.63 -7.64 -5.34
C GLU A 90 -0.30 -6.74 -4.54
N LEU A 91 -1.41 -6.33 -5.16
CA LEU A 91 -2.56 -5.73 -4.50
C LEU A 91 -3.80 -6.56 -4.78
N LYS A 92 -4.65 -6.75 -3.76
CA LYS A 92 -6.03 -7.21 -3.96
C LYS A 92 -7.02 -6.21 -3.40
N ILE A 93 -7.86 -5.67 -4.27
CA ILE A 93 -8.84 -4.64 -3.96
C ILE A 93 -10.19 -5.09 -4.56
N LYS A 94 -11.24 -5.16 -3.74
CA LYS A 94 -12.61 -5.49 -4.19
C LYS A 94 -12.71 -6.73 -5.10
N GLY A 95 -11.93 -7.78 -4.80
CA GLY A 95 -11.90 -9.02 -5.59
C GLY A 95 -10.99 -9.00 -6.82
N HIS A 96 -10.44 -7.85 -7.20
CA HIS A 96 -9.46 -7.73 -8.28
C HIS A 96 -8.04 -7.92 -7.73
N LYS A 97 -7.23 -8.71 -8.43
CA LYS A 97 -5.83 -8.97 -8.11
C LYS A 97 -4.94 -8.27 -9.14
N TYR A 98 -4.06 -7.41 -8.67
CA TYR A 98 -3.07 -6.69 -9.47
C TYR A 98 -1.69 -7.25 -9.14
N LEU A 99 -1.02 -7.81 -10.14
CA LEU A 99 0.37 -8.28 -10.03
C LEU A 99 1.28 -7.20 -10.61
N ILE A 100 2.25 -6.78 -9.82
CA ILE A 100 3.18 -5.70 -10.13
C ILE A 100 4.55 -6.33 -10.33
N LYS A 101 5.12 -6.14 -11.52
CA LYS A 101 6.48 -6.59 -11.86
C LYS A 101 7.48 -5.45 -11.68
#